data_AF-A0AAD6KFN1-F1
#
_entry.id   AF-A0AAD6KFN1-F1
#
_cell.length_a   1.000
_cell.length_b   1.000
_cell.length_c   1.000
_cell.angle_alpha   90.00
_cell.angle_beta   90.00
_cell.angle_gamma   90.00
#
_symmetry.space_group_name_H-M   'P 1'
#
loop_
_entity.id
_entity.type
_entity.pdbx_description
1 polymer ?
#
loop_
_entity_poly.entity_id
_entity_poly.type
_entity_poly.pdbx_seq_one_letter_code
_entity_poly.pdbx_strand_id
1 'polypeptide(L)'
;MHRGTDAPLFPEIYRQKLQQCAADGVLSDEDVKALTRLRVMLCIPQHTIDAAHSDICGSLFGKVVKDAIASGVDGYDADVKKAVRKAAHGLRLTRESAMSIAGKAARRIFLNFVKQARMAENRTEGAKALRKLIAFNSLVVTELVADIKGESSDTPPEEPSKVEDKKIEEEDEWGDEEWESLETLKKIRPSEEIAAKMGKPGQTEINLKDDLSGRERADLYKTYLLYCLTGEVTRIPFGAQITTKKDDSEYLLLNQLGGILD
;
A
#
# COMPACT_ATOMS: atom_id res chain seq x y z
N MET A 1 46.66 -6.98 8.56
CA MET A 1 45.37 -6.43 9.02
C MET A 1 44.25 -7.10 8.25
N HIS A 2 43.71 -8.21 8.77
CA HIS A 2 42.48 -8.80 8.24
C HIS A 2 41.35 -8.33 9.16
N ARG A 3 40.46 -7.46 8.66
CA ARG A 3 39.17 -7.22 9.30
C ARG A 3 38.31 -8.42 8.95
N GLY A 4 38.22 -9.39 9.86
CA GLY A 4 37.18 -10.41 9.83
C GLY A 4 35.85 -9.74 10.14
N THR A 5 34.98 -9.70 9.15
CA THR A 5 33.56 -9.38 9.30
C THR A 5 32.84 -10.62 9.83
N ASP A 6 33.07 -10.96 11.10
CA ASP A 6 32.27 -11.98 11.77
C ASP A 6 31.09 -11.26 12.42
N ALA A 7 29.97 -11.17 11.70
CA ALA A 7 28.71 -10.88 12.35
C ALA A 7 28.51 -11.91 13.49
N PRO A 8 28.08 -11.52 14.69
CA PRO A 8 27.97 -12.45 15.81
C PRO A 8 27.04 -13.61 15.42
N LEU A 9 27.58 -14.83 15.47
CA LEU A 9 26.94 -16.08 15.02
C LEU A 9 25.56 -16.31 15.68
N PHE A 10 25.37 -15.83 16.92
CA PHE A 10 24.14 -16.07 17.69
C PHE A 10 22.91 -15.32 17.16
N PRO A 11 22.96 -14.01 16.88
CA PRO A 11 21.91 -13.32 16.12
C PRO A 11 21.52 -13.99 14.80
N GLU A 12 22.49 -14.53 14.06
CA GLU A 12 22.22 -15.17 12.77
C GLU A 12 21.43 -16.48 12.91
N ILE A 13 21.78 -17.30 13.91
CA ILE A 13 21.02 -18.51 14.25
C ILE A 13 19.57 -18.17 14.60
N TYR A 14 19.36 -17.08 15.35
CA TYR A 14 18.01 -16.62 15.67
C TYR A 14 17.24 -16.17 14.42
N ARG A 15 17.87 -15.39 13.54
CA ARG A 15 17.28 -14.93 12.27
C ARG A 15 16.85 -16.10 11.39
N GLN A 16 17.72 -17.10 11.20
CA GLN A 16 17.39 -18.30 10.45
C GLN A 16 16.21 -19.06 11.05
N LYS A 17 16.18 -19.19 12.39
CA LYS A 17 15.06 -19.87 13.04
C LYS A 17 13.75 -19.08 12.90
N LEU A 18 13.81 -17.75 12.99
CA LEU A 18 12.66 -16.88 12.77
C LEU A 18 12.12 -17.00 11.35
N GLN A 19 13.01 -17.01 10.34
CA GLN A 19 12.63 -17.22 8.93
C GLN A 19 11.90 -18.55 8.74
N GLN A 20 12.40 -19.64 9.33
CA GLN A 20 11.76 -20.96 9.26
C GLN A 20 10.37 -20.96 9.91
N CYS A 21 10.23 -20.35 11.08
CA CYS A 21 8.95 -20.26 11.78
C CYS A 21 7.95 -19.34 11.05
N ALA A 22 8.42 -18.28 10.39
CA ALA A 22 7.57 -17.31 9.70
C ALA A 22 7.29 -17.66 8.23
N ALA A 23 7.80 -18.79 7.72
CA ALA A 23 7.71 -19.17 6.30
C ALA A 23 6.27 -19.21 5.78
N ASP A 24 5.32 -19.70 6.60
CA ASP A 24 3.89 -19.79 6.26
C ASP A 24 3.11 -18.47 6.45
N GLY A 25 3.82 -17.38 6.77
CA GLY A 25 3.26 -16.06 7.02
C GLY A 25 2.56 -15.91 8.38
N VAL A 26 2.76 -16.84 9.31
CA VAL A 26 2.19 -16.83 10.67
C VAL A 26 3.18 -17.38 11.67
N LEU A 27 3.23 -16.79 12.86
CA LEU A 27 3.98 -17.29 14.01
C LEU A 27 3.01 -17.92 15.03
N SER A 28 3.04 -19.25 15.12
CA SER A 28 2.25 -19.98 16.12
C SER A 28 2.72 -19.69 17.55
N ASP A 29 1.89 -20.02 18.54
CA ASP A 29 2.30 -19.90 19.95
C ASP A 29 3.48 -20.80 20.28
N GLU A 30 3.57 -21.98 19.65
CA GLU A 30 4.69 -22.90 19.76
C GLU A 30 5.98 -22.29 19.20
N ASP A 31 5.90 -21.64 18.03
CA ASP A 31 7.04 -20.95 17.41
C ASP A 31 7.55 -19.82 18.30
N VAL A 32 6.65 -19.00 18.84
CA VAL A 32 7.03 -17.90 19.73
C VAL A 32 7.67 -18.41 21.02
N LYS A 33 7.17 -19.51 21.59
CA LYS A 33 7.81 -20.17 22.75
C LYS A 33 9.20 -20.70 22.39
N ALA A 34 9.36 -21.30 21.21
CA ALA A 34 10.65 -21.81 20.73
C ALA A 34 11.67 -20.69 20.51
N LEU A 35 11.26 -19.61 19.83
CA LEU A 35 12.07 -18.42 19.60
C LEU A 35 12.47 -17.72 20.92
N THR A 36 11.55 -17.67 21.89
CA THR A 36 11.83 -17.11 23.22
C THR A 36 12.87 -17.94 23.97
N ARG A 37 12.73 -19.27 23.95
CA ARG A 37 13.73 -20.19 24.55
C ARG A 37 15.09 -20.03 23.89
N LEU A 38 15.12 -19.96 22.56
CA LEU A 38 16.35 -19.79 21.77
C LEU A 38 17.06 -18.48 22.13
N ARG A 39 16.31 -17.38 22.18
CA ARG A 39 16.84 -16.08 22.60
C ARG A 39 17.50 -16.14 23.98
N VAL A 40 16.83 -16.73 24.97
CA VAL A 40 17.35 -16.83 26.35
C VAL A 40 18.62 -17.69 26.37
N MET A 41 18.62 -18.81 25.67
CA MET A 41 19.76 -19.72 25.58
C MET A 41 20.99 -19.08 24.93
N LEU A 42 20.77 -18.26 23.91
CA LEU A 42 21.84 -17.57 23.16
C LEU A 42 22.17 -16.18 23.75
N CYS A 43 21.55 -15.79 24.85
CA CYS A 43 21.74 -14.49 25.52
C CYS A 43 21.58 -13.29 24.57
N ILE A 44 20.63 -13.35 23.63
CA ILE A 44 20.47 -12.30 22.62
C ILE A 44 19.70 -11.11 23.21
N PRO A 45 20.22 -9.87 23.10
CA PRO A 45 19.54 -8.67 23.55
C PRO A 45 18.18 -8.46 22.85
N GLN A 46 17.20 -7.92 23.58
CA GLN A 46 15.85 -7.65 23.04
C GLN A 46 15.88 -6.82 21.75
N HIS A 47 16.67 -5.74 21.72
CA HIS A 47 16.71 -4.85 20.55
C HIS A 47 17.16 -5.57 19.26
N THR A 48 18.04 -6.58 19.37
CA THR A 48 18.49 -7.37 18.22
C THR A 48 17.37 -8.28 17.71
N ILE A 49 16.54 -8.79 18.61
CA ILE A 49 15.35 -9.59 18.29
C ILE A 49 14.30 -8.72 17.61
N ASP A 50 14.03 -7.55 18.17
CA ASP A 50 13.04 -6.62 17.62
C ASP A 50 13.44 -6.15 16.21
N ALA A 51 14.75 -5.88 16.00
CA ALA A 51 15.28 -5.55 14.68
C ALA A 51 15.13 -6.71 13.69
N ALA A 52 15.52 -7.94 14.07
CA ALA A 52 15.35 -9.12 13.23
C ALA A 52 13.87 -9.40 12.91
N HIS A 53 12.98 -9.22 13.88
CA HIS A 53 11.55 -9.40 13.72
C HIS A 53 10.95 -8.34 12.80
N SER A 54 11.28 -7.06 13.01
CA SER A 54 10.84 -5.98 12.13
C SER A 54 11.34 -6.14 10.69
N ASP A 55 12.52 -6.72 10.51
CA ASP A 55 13.13 -6.94 9.20
C ASP A 55 12.50 -8.15 8.48
N ILE A 56 12.52 -9.33 9.10
CA ILE A 56 12.03 -10.57 8.49
C ILE A 56 10.50 -10.57 8.39
N CYS A 57 9.79 -10.35 9.50
CA CYS A 57 8.33 -10.33 9.47
C CYS A 57 7.81 -9.09 8.72
N GLY A 58 8.51 -7.96 8.79
CA GLY A 58 8.14 -6.76 8.04
C GLY A 58 8.30 -6.93 6.53
N SER A 59 9.37 -7.59 6.08
CA SER A 59 9.56 -7.88 4.65
C SER A 59 8.52 -8.88 4.12
N LEU A 60 8.19 -9.92 4.88
CA LEU A 60 7.11 -10.86 4.54
C LEU A 60 5.75 -10.15 4.43
N PHE A 61 5.41 -9.31 5.42
CA PHE A 61 4.19 -8.51 5.36
C PHE A 61 4.22 -7.52 4.19
N GLY A 62 5.37 -6.90 3.91
CA GLY A 62 5.56 -6.01 2.78
C GLY A 62 5.27 -6.66 1.44
N LYS A 63 5.62 -7.94 1.26
CA LYS A 63 5.27 -8.72 0.06
C LYS A 63 3.76 -8.88 -0.07
N VAL A 64 3.07 -9.27 1.01
CA VAL A 64 1.61 -9.40 1.03
C VAL A 64 0.92 -8.06 0.72
N VAL A 65 1.40 -6.96 1.27
CA VAL A 65 0.91 -5.61 0.97
C VAL A 65 1.12 -5.27 -0.51
N LYS A 66 2.30 -5.58 -1.06
CA LYS A 66 2.62 -5.32 -2.47
C LYS A 66 1.70 -6.11 -3.39
N ASP A 67 1.49 -7.39 -3.11
CA ASP A 67 0.57 -8.24 -3.88
C ASP A 67 -0.86 -7.71 -3.80
N ALA A 68 -1.31 -7.32 -2.60
CA ALA A 68 -2.64 -6.75 -2.39
C ALA A 68 -2.84 -5.43 -3.16
N ILE A 69 -1.83 -4.56 -3.19
CA ILE A 69 -1.85 -3.31 -3.98
C ILE A 69 -1.82 -3.63 -5.49
N ALA A 70 -1.02 -4.62 -5.90
CA ALA A 70 -0.88 -5.03 -7.30
C ALA A 70 -2.18 -5.62 -7.86
N SER A 71 -3.00 -6.29 -7.03
CA SER A 71 -4.34 -6.74 -7.40
C SER A 71 -5.27 -5.60 -7.83
N GLY A 72 -4.99 -4.37 -7.37
CA GLY A 72 -5.74 -3.17 -7.75
C GLY A 72 -7.19 -3.16 -7.26
N VAL A 73 -8.00 -2.27 -7.84
CA VAL A 73 -9.39 -2.02 -7.41
C VAL A 73 -10.29 -3.24 -7.63
N ASP A 74 -10.13 -3.95 -8.74
CA ASP A 74 -10.99 -5.09 -9.10
C ASP A 74 -10.55 -6.40 -8.43
N GLY A 75 -9.33 -6.46 -7.90
CA GLY A 75 -8.74 -7.67 -7.33
C GLY A 75 -8.57 -7.67 -5.81
N TYR A 76 -8.92 -6.59 -5.11
CA TYR A 76 -8.90 -6.57 -3.63
C TYR A 76 -10.14 -7.28 -3.07
N ASP A 77 -10.18 -8.60 -3.23
CA ASP A 77 -11.30 -9.48 -2.88
C ASP A 77 -11.18 -10.08 -1.47
N ALA A 78 -12.08 -11.01 -1.13
CA ALA A 78 -12.10 -11.65 0.19
C ALA A 78 -10.82 -12.45 0.51
N ASP A 79 -10.18 -13.02 -0.51
CA ASP A 79 -8.96 -13.81 -0.33
C ASP A 79 -7.76 -12.90 -0.05
N VAL A 80 -7.65 -11.78 -0.77
CA VAL A 80 -6.65 -10.73 -0.49
C VAL A 80 -6.84 -10.15 0.90
N LYS A 81 -8.08 -9.80 1.29
CA LYS A 81 -8.41 -9.33 2.65
C LYS A 81 -7.97 -10.32 3.71
N LYS A 82 -8.30 -11.60 3.54
CA LYS A 82 -7.91 -12.68 4.47
C LYS A 82 -6.40 -12.82 4.55
N ALA A 83 -5.68 -12.73 3.43
CA ALA A 83 -4.22 -12.82 3.40
C ALA A 83 -3.57 -11.64 4.15
N VAL A 84 -4.03 -10.40 3.91
CA VAL A 84 -3.56 -9.20 4.61
C VAL A 84 -3.79 -9.32 6.12
N ARG A 85 -5.00 -9.70 6.55
CA ARG A 85 -5.31 -9.88 7.99
C ARG A 85 -4.47 -10.98 8.62
N LYS A 86 -4.33 -12.12 7.92
CA LYS A 86 -3.51 -13.26 8.36
C LYS A 86 -2.05 -12.81 8.54
N ALA A 87 -1.50 -12.05 7.60
CA ALA A 87 -0.12 -11.59 7.70
C ALA A 87 0.06 -10.49 8.77
N ALA A 88 -0.84 -9.51 8.83
CA ALA A 88 -0.76 -8.40 9.79
C ALA A 88 -0.79 -8.89 11.25
N HIS A 89 -1.72 -9.81 11.56
CA HIS A 89 -1.88 -10.33 12.92
C HIS A 89 -1.02 -11.58 13.18
N GLY A 90 -0.90 -12.46 12.19
CA GLY A 90 -0.19 -13.73 12.33
C GLY A 90 1.33 -13.57 12.43
N LEU A 91 1.91 -12.59 11.75
CA LEU A 91 3.34 -12.27 11.89
C LEU A 91 3.67 -11.47 13.15
N ARG A 92 2.67 -11.18 14.00
CA ARG A 92 2.81 -10.44 15.27
C ARG A 92 3.53 -9.09 15.12
N LEU A 93 3.35 -8.42 13.99
CA LEU A 93 3.80 -7.06 13.82
C LEU A 93 2.97 -6.13 14.71
N THR A 94 3.60 -5.09 15.25
CA THR A 94 2.84 -4.03 15.90
C THR A 94 1.97 -3.32 14.86
N ARG A 95 0.80 -2.82 15.28
CA ARG A 95 -0.08 -2.02 14.39
C ARG A 95 0.67 -0.85 13.75
N GLU A 96 1.55 -0.21 14.50
CA GLU A 96 2.41 0.88 14.01
C GLU A 96 3.39 0.40 12.92
N SER A 97 4.09 -0.71 13.14
CA SER A 97 5.00 -1.28 12.14
C SER A 97 4.28 -1.69 10.87
N ALA A 98 3.13 -2.36 10.99
CA ALA A 98 2.32 -2.77 9.85
C ALA A 98 1.79 -1.55 9.06
N MET A 99 1.27 -0.53 9.76
CA MET A 99 0.82 0.72 9.14
C MET A 99 1.97 1.48 8.47
N SER A 100 3.17 1.48 9.06
CA SER A 100 4.36 2.09 8.47
C SER A 100 4.77 1.40 7.15
N ILE A 101 4.76 0.06 7.12
CA ILE A 101 5.06 -0.72 5.90
C ILE A 101 4.00 -0.48 4.83
N ALA A 102 2.72 -0.59 5.19
CA ALA A 102 1.61 -0.34 4.27
C ALA A 102 1.60 1.10 3.75
N GLY A 103 1.86 2.07 4.64
CA GLY A 103 1.97 3.48 4.31
C GLY A 103 3.08 3.76 3.31
N LYS A 104 4.29 3.20 3.51
CA LYS A 104 5.40 3.36 2.55
C LYS A 104 5.03 2.82 1.16
N ALA A 105 4.40 1.65 1.08
CA ALA A 105 4.00 1.05 -0.20
C ALA A 105 2.89 1.88 -0.89
N ALA A 106 1.84 2.25 -0.17
CA ALA A 106 0.73 3.02 -0.70
C ALA A 106 1.15 4.44 -1.14
N ARG A 107 2.00 5.13 -0.37
CA ARG A 107 2.51 6.46 -0.75
C ARG A 107 3.34 6.43 -2.02
N ARG A 108 4.08 5.35 -2.27
CA ARG A 108 4.81 5.18 -3.54
C ARG A 108 3.87 5.16 -4.75
N ILE A 109 2.74 4.44 -4.63
CA ILE A 109 1.69 4.44 -5.66
C ILE A 109 1.03 5.81 -5.81
N PHE A 110 0.73 6.48 -4.70
CA PHE A 110 0.19 7.85 -4.74
C PHE A 110 1.14 8.80 -5.48
N LEU A 111 2.44 8.75 -5.21
CA LEU A 111 3.44 9.54 -5.89
C LEU A 111 3.51 9.24 -7.39
N ASN A 112 3.30 7.98 -7.81
CA ASN A 112 3.20 7.64 -9.24
C ASN A 112 2.01 8.33 -9.92
N PHE A 113 0.84 8.36 -9.28
CA PHE A 113 -0.30 9.11 -9.82
C PHE A 113 -0.06 10.63 -9.82
N VAL A 114 0.62 11.16 -8.80
CA VAL A 114 1.03 12.57 -8.76
C VAL A 114 1.99 12.90 -9.90
N LYS A 115 2.97 12.03 -10.16
CA LYS A 115 3.92 12.17 -11.28
C LYS A 115 3.15 12.18 -12.61
N GLN A 116 2.22 11.25 -12.81
CA GLN A 116 1.35 11.22 -14.00
C GLN A 116 0.51 12.51 -14.13
N ALA A 117 -0.06 13.00 -13.04
CA ALA A 117 -0.86 14.22 -13.05
C ALA A 117 -0.05 15.46 -13.44
N ARG A 118 1.22 15.55 -13.03
CA ARG A 118 2.12 16.66 -13.36
C ARG A 118 2.69 16.59 -14.77
N MET A 119 2.95 15.38 -15.27
CA MET A 119 3.46 15.17 -16.63
C MET A 119 2.35 15.21 -17.68
N ALA A 120 1.09 15.34 -17.27
CA ALA A 120 -0.05 15.42 -18.17
C ALA A 120 0.03 16.65 -19.09
N GLU A 121 -0.24 16.45 -20.38
CA GLU A 121 -0.20 17.52 -21.39
C GLU A 121 -1.29 18.58 -21.16
N ASN A 122 -2.38 18.20 -20.50
CA ASN A 122 -3.49 19.09 -20.22
C ASN A 122 -4.14 18.75 -18.87
N ARG A 123 -4.90 19.72 -18.37
CA ARG A 123 -5.59 19.63 -17.08
C ARG A 123 -6.60 18.50 -17.00
N THR A 124 -7.25 18.11 -18.09
CA THR A 124 -8.21 16.99 -18.12
C THR A 124 -7.50 15.68 -17.80
N GLU A 125 -6.36 15.43 -18.45
CA GLU A 125 -5.56 14.22 -18.21
C GLU A 125 -4.92 14.25 -16.80
N GLY A 126 -4.49 15.44 -16.35
CA GLY A 126 -4.03 15.62 -14.96
C GLY A 126 -5.12 15.28 -13.94
N ALA A 127 -6.35 15.74 -14.17
CA ALA A 127 -7.49 15.42 -13.30
C ALA A 127 -7.88 13.94 -13.36
N LYS A 128 -7.79 13.27 -14.52
CA LYS A 128 -8.00 11.82 -14.63
C LYS A 128 -7.00 11.03 -13.80
N ALA A 129 -5.73 11.41 -13.80
CA ALA A 129 -4.72 10.79 -12.93
C ALA A 129 -5.04 10.98 -11.44
N LEU A 130 -5.48 12.18 -11.05
CA LEU A 130 -5.90 12.46 -9.68
C LEU A 130 -7.18 11.70 -9.28
N ARG A 131 -8.15 11.52 -10.20
CA ARG A 131 -9.31 10.63 -9.96
C ARG A 131 -8.90 9.20 -9.68
N LYS A 132 -7.91 8.67 -10.41
CA LYS A 132 -7.39 7.31 -10.16
C LYS A 132 -6.73 7.20 -8.79
N LEU A 133 -5.99 8.22 -8.36
CA LEU A 133 -5.43 8.30 -7.01
C LEU A 133 -6.53 8.24 -5.94
N ILE A 134 -7.60 9.01 -6.11
CA ILE A 134 -8.75 9.03 -5.18
C ILE A 134 -9.43 7.64 -5.15
N ALA A 135 -9.70 7.07 -6.32
CA ALA A 135 -10.29 5.73 -6.42
C ALA A 135 -9.45 4.66 -5.73
N PHE A 136 -8.13 4.68 -5.95
CA PHE A 136 -7.20 3.76 -5.31
C PHE A 136 -7.20 3.93 -3.79
N ASN A 137 -7.20 5.17 -3.28
CA ASN A 137 -7.29 5.43 -1.85
C ASN A 137 -8.59 4.88 -1.24
N SER A 138 -9.73 5.22 -1.86
CA SER A 138 -11.05 4.87 -1.33
C SER A 138 -11.36 3.38 -1.41
N LEU A 139 -10.85 2.67 -2.42
CA LEU A 139 -11.24 1.27 -2.68
C LEU A 139 -10.18 0.24 -2.26
N VAL A 140 -8.90 0.60 -2.25
CA VAL A 140 -7.81 -0.33 -1.92
C VAL A 140 -7.17 0.06 -0.59
N VAL A 141 -6.67 1.29 -0.47
CA VAL A 141 -5.90 1.71 0.72
C VAL A 141 -6.80 1.76 1.97
N THR A 142 -8.06 2.17 1.82
CA THR A 142 -9.03 2.19 2.92
C THR A 142 -9.30 0.81 3.48
N GLU A 143 -9.51 -0.17 2.60
CA GLU A 143 -9.73 -1.57 3.00
C GLU A 143 -8.46 -2.19 3.60
N LEU A 144 -7.30 -1.92 3.00
CA LEU A 144 -5.99 -2.32 3.53
C LEU A 144 -5.78 -1.82 4.96
N VAL A 145 -6.07 -0.54 5.22
CA VAL A 145 -5.97 0.05 6.55
C VAL A 145 -6.97 -0.61 7.51
N ALA A 146 -8.22 -0.82 7.09
CA ALA A 146 -9.23 -1.50 7.93
C ALA A 146 -8.80 -2.93 8.31
N ASP A 147 -8.22 -3.67 7.36
CA ASP A 147 -7.74 -5.03 7.55
C ASP A 147 -6.55 -5.10 8.51
N ILE A 148 -5.60 -4.17 8.42
CA ILE A 148 -4.46 -4.09 9.35
C ILE A 148 -4.93 -3.79 10.79
N LYS A 149 -5.97 -2.97 10.91
CA LYS A 149 -6.49 -2.52 12.21
C LYS A 149 -7.44 -3.51 12.86
N GLY A 150 -7.95 -4.50 12.10
CA GLY A 150 -8.97 -5.43 12.55
C GLY A 150 -10.35 -4.80 12.69
N GLU A 151 -10.62 -3.68 12.01
CA GLU A 151 -11.88 -2.93 12.09
C GLU A 151 -12.95 -3.45 11.09
N SER A 152 -12.70 -4.57 10.43
CA SER A 152 -13.60 -5.18 9.43
C SER A 152 -14.80 -5.91 10.07
N SER A 153 -15.99 -5.75 9.49
CA SER A 153 -17.25 -6.34 9.98
C SER A 153 -17.49 -7.81 9.63
N ASP A 154 -16.51 -8.57 9.13
CA ASP A 154 -16.73 -9.96 8.70
C ASP A 154 -15.94 -10.96 9.54
N THR A 155 -16.71 -11.79 10.26
CA THR A 155 -16.24 -12.94 11.06
C THR A 155 -15.99 -14.15 10.12
N PRO A 156 -14.90 -14.93 10.27
CA PRO A 156 -14.43 -15.87 9.24
C PRO A 156 -14.92 -17.31 9.41
N PRO A 157 -14.75 -18.16 8.36
CA PRO A 157 -14.28 -19.53 8.57
C PRO A 157 -12.84 -19.75 8.09
N GLU A 158 -12.06 -20.42 8.96
CA GLU A 158 -10.76 -21.02 8.66
C GLU A 158 -10.88 -22.12 7.61
N GLU A 159 -9.87 -22.21 6.75
CA GLU A 159 -9.24 -23.47 6.30
C GLU A 159 -7.92 -23.13 5.58
N PRO A 160 -6.89 -24.00 5.66
CA PRO A 160 -5.52 -23.67 5.26
C PRO A 160 -5.29 -23.95 3.77
N SER A 161 -4.98 -22.93 2.98
CA SER A 161 -4.43 -23.12 1.64
C SER A 161 -2.91 -23.29 1.72
N LYS A 162 -2.43 -24.42 1.20
CA LYS A 162 -1.01 -24.72 0.99
C LYS A 162 -0.42 -23.69 0.02
N VAL A 163 0.70 -23.08 0.39
CA VAL A 163 1.49 -22.23 -0.50
C VAL A 163 2.78 -22.98 -0.82
N GLU A 164 3.06 -23.12 -2.11
CA GLU A 164 4.27 -23.75 -2.63
C GLU A 164 5.51 -22.90 -2.30
N ASP A 165 6.57 -23.58 -1.84
CA ASP A 165 7.88 -23.02 -1.54
C ASP A 165 8.46 -22.27 -2.75
N LYS A 166 8.47 -20.94 -2.67
CA LYS A 166 9.35 -20.11 -3.51
C LYS A 166 10.52 -19.63 -2.66
N LYS A 167 11.70 -20.11 -3.08
CA LYS A 167 13.04 -19.78 -2.60
C LYS A 167 13.18 -18.27 -2.37
N ILE A 168 13.63 -17.91 -1.17
CA ILE A 168 13.95 -16.54 -0.77
C ILE A 168 15.22 -16.14 -1.54
N GLU A 169 15.05 -15.37 -2.60
CA GLU A 169 16.13 -14.53 -3.13
C GLU A 169 16.03 -13.20 -2.39
N GLU A 170 17.08 -12.89 -1.62
CA GLU A 170 17.35 -11.56 -1.10
C GLU A 170 17.72 -10.69 -2.31
N GLU A 171 16.73 -10.02 -2.88
CA GLU A 171 16.96 -8.94 -3.84
C GLU A 171 16.61 -7.63 -3.15
N ASP A 172 17.67 -6.96 -2.70
CA ASP A 172 17.68 -5.54 -2.38
C ASP A 172 17.24 -4.77 -3.63
N GLU A 173 15.95 -4.41 -3.75
CA GLU A 173 15.53 -3.12 -4.32
C GLU A 173 14.00 -3.07 -4.43
N TRP A 174 13.39 -2.29 -3.55
CA TRP A 174 12.14 -1.63 -3.91
C TRP A 174 12.48 -0.57 -4.97
N GLY A 175 12.74 -0.96 -6.22
CA GLY A 175 13.07 -0.04 -7.32
C GLY A 175 11.81 0.67 -7.86
N ASP A 176 11.96 1.91 -8.34
CA ASP A 176 10.85 2.68 -8.92
C ASP A 176 10.27 2.02 -10.19
N GLU A 177 11.08 1.28 -10.93
CA GLU A 177 10.75 0.68 -12.23
C GLU A 177 9.68 -0.43 -12.15
N GLU A 178 9.64 -1.17 -11.04
CA GLU A 178 8.69 -2.29 -10.87
C GLU A 178 7.27 -1.79 -10.61
N TRP A 179 7.13 -0.64 -9.93
CA TRP A 179 5.84 -0.03 -9.61
C TRP A 179 5.22 0.75 -10.78
N GLU A 180 6.03 1.21 -11.73
CA GLU A 180 5.56 1.80 -12.99
C GLU A 180 4.92 0.74 -13.92
N SER A 181 5.22 -0.53 -13.70
CA SER A 181 4.78 -1.67 -14.52
C SER A 181 3.46 -2.32 -14.09
N LEU A 182 2.84 -1.87 -12.99
CA LEU A 182 1.54 -2.39 -12.54
C LEU A 182 0.43 -2.03 -13.55
N GLU A 183 0.21 -2.92 -14.52
CA GLU A 183 -0.84 -2.80 -15.55
C GLU A 183 -2.25 -2.69 -14.97
N THR A 184 -2.46 -3.17 -13.75
CA THR A 184 -3.72 -3.06 -13.00
C THR A 184 -4.06 -1.60 -12.67
N LEU A 185 -3.07 -0.72 -12.47
CA LEU A 185 -3.29 0.72 -12.29
C LEU A 185 -3.79 1.41 -13.58
N LYS A 186 -3.49 0.82 -14.76
CA LYS A 186 -4.00 1.31 -16.06
C LYS A 186 -5.47 0.94 -16.28
N LYS A 187 -5.94 -0.15 -15.65
CA LYS A 187 -7.31 -0.68 -15.79
C LYS A 187 -8.35 -0.01 -14.89
N ILE A 188 -7.95 0.94 -14.03
CA ILE A 188 -8.88 1.80 -13.27
C ILE A 188 -9.61 2.71 -14.28
N ARG A 189 -10.66 2.18 -14.92
CA ARG A 189 -11.66 2.93 -15.65
C ARG A 189 -12.71 3.33 -14.62
N PRO A 190 -12.93 4.62 -14.34
CA PRO A 190 -14.03 5.04 -13.50
C PRO A 190 -15.34 4.74 -14.25
N SER A 191 -15.90 3.54 -14.08
CA SER A 191 -17.28 3.25 -14.45
C SER A 191 -18.21 3.97 -13.48
N GLU A 192 -19.46 4.25 -13.88
CA GLU A 192 -20.48 4.87 -12.99
C GLU A 192 -20.64 4.11 -11.66
N GLU A 193 -20.39 2.80 -11.64
CA GLU A 193 -20.44 1.97 -10.45
C GLU A 193 -19.30 2.29 -9.46
N ILE A 194 -18.10 2.60 -9.96
CA ILE A 194 -16.95 2.99 -9.15
C ILE A 194 -17.15 4.41 -8.61
N ALA A 195 -17.79 5.31 -9.38
CA ALA A 195 -18.17 6.64 -8.92
C ALA A 195 -19.16 6.60 -7.75
N ALA A 196 -20.14 5.67 -7.77
CA ALA A 196 -21.07 5.46 -6.66
C ALA A 196 -20.37 4.93 -5.39
N LYS A 197 -19.35 4.07 -5.53
CA LYS A 197 -18.55 3.55 -4.41
C LYS A 197 -17.54 4.58 -3.87
N MET A 198 -17.06 5.50 -4.73
CA MET A 198 -16.19 6.63 -4.34
C MET A 198 -16.92 7.70 -3.51
N GLY A 199 -18.24 7.65 -3.34
CA GLY A 199 -18.98 8.61 -2.52
C GLY A 199 -18.68 8.54 -1.01
N LYS A 200 -18.10 7.44 -0.52
CA LYS A 200 -17.68 7.31 0.88
C LYS A 200 -16.30 7.93 1.09
N PRO A 201 -16.07 8.65 2.20
CA PRO A 201 -14.74 9.19 2.50
C PRO A 201 -13.75 8.03 2.67
N GLY A 202 -12.64 8.09 1.94
CA GLY A 202 -11.52 7.16 2.11
C GLY A 202 -10.72 7.44 3.38
N GLN A 203 -9.80 6.55 3.71
CA GLN A 203 -8.84 6.73 4.80
C GLN A 203 -7.94 7.97 4.56
N THR A 204 -7.51 8.62 5.65
CA THR A 204 -6.65 9.82 5.64
C THR A 204 -5.36 9.66 6.46
N GLU A 205 -5.13 8.48 7.04
CA GLU A 205 -3.93 8.20 7.86
C GLU A 205 -2.68 8.03 7.01
N ILE A 206 -2.83 7.43 5.83
CA ILE A 206 -1.81 7.40 4.79
C ILE A 206 -2.11 8.56 3.84
N ASN A 207 -1.35 9.65 3.97
CA ASN A 207 -1.43 10.85 3.15
C ASN A 207 -0.06 11.21 2.54
N LEU A 208 0.00 12.31 1.79
CA LEU A 208 1.19 12.83 1.12
C LEU A 208 1.73 14.12 1.74
N LYS A 209 1.31 14.46 2.97
CA LYS A 209 1.68 15.73 3.61
C LYS A 209 3.20 15.91 3.73
N ASP A 210 3.88 14.84 4.11
CA ASP A 210 5.31 14.81 4.37
C ASP A 210 6.13 14.46 3.11
N ASP A 211 5.48 13.93 2.07
CA ASP A 211 6.11 13.55 0.80
C ASP A 211 6.08 14.68 -0.24
N LEU A 212 5.22 15.69 -0.06
CA LEU A 212 5.03 16.81 -0.99
C LEU A 212 5.14 18.17 -0.30
N SER A 213 5.83 19.12 -0.94
CA SER A 213 5.86 20.51 -0.49
C SER A 213 4.47 21.16 -0.53
N GLY A 214 4.23 22.17 0.31
CA GLY A 214 2.94 22.87 0.33
C GLY A 214 2.56 23.48 -1.02
N ARG A 215 3.55 23.91 -1.82
CA ARG A 215 3.31 24.41 -3.18
C ARG A 215 2.81 23.30 -4.12
N GLU A 216 3.47 22.16 -4.09
CA GLU A 216 3.08 21.01 -4.92
C GLU A 216 1.66 20.53 -4.59
N ARG A 217 1.33 20.45 -3.31
CA ARG A 217 -0.02 20.08 -2.86
C ARG A 217 -1.07 21.08 -3.33
N ALA A 218 -0.79 22.38 -3.19
CA ALA A 218 -1.68 23.43 -3.68
C ALA A 218 -1.86 23.39 -5.21
N ASP A 219 -0.79 23.13 -5.96
CA ASP A 219 -0.85 23.05 -7.42
C ASP A 219 -1.67 21.84 -7.90
N LEU A 220 -1.55 20.68 -7.25
CA LEU A 220 -2.36 19.49 -7.54
C LEU A 220 -3.85 19.74 -7.22
N TYR A 221 -4.14 20.29 -6.04
CA TYR A 221 -5.50 20.61 -5.63
C TYR A 221 -6.13 21.63 -6.58
N LYS A 222 -5.39 22.69 -6.94
CA LYS A 222 -5.84 23.71 -7.91
C LYS A 222 -6.10 23.12 -9.29
N THR A 223 -5.26 22.21 -9.76
CA THR A 223 -5.44 21.52 -11.05
C THR A 223 -6.78 20.79 -11.08
N TYR A 224 -7.11 20.06 -10.01
CA TYR A 224 -8.37 19.34 -9.89
C TYR A 224 -9.57 20.27 -9.71
N LEU A 225 -9.48 21.27 -8.82
CA LEU A 225 -10.54 22.26 -8.61
C LEU A 225 -10.91 22.98 -9.90
N LEU A 226 -9.90 23.40 -10.66
CA LEU A 226 -10.13 24.02 -11.95
C LEU A 226 -10.87 23.04 -12.88
N TYR A 227 -10.51 21.77 -12.90
CA TYR A 227 -11.25 20.75 -13.66
C TYR A 227 -12.72 20.64 -13.22
N CYS A 228 -13.01 20.60 -11.92
CA CYS A 228 -14.39 20.63 -11.39
C CYS A 228 -15.17 21.86 -11.89
N LEU A 229 -14.51 23.02 -11.94
CA LEU A 229 -15.13 24.28 -12.38
C LEU A 229 -15.42 24.35 -13.87
N THR A 230 -14.61 23.71 -14.71
CA THR A 230 -14.73 23.83 -16.19
C THR A 230 -15.34 22.62 -16.87
N GLY A 231 -15.39 21.47 -16.19
CA GLY A 231 -15.78 20.19 -16.80
C GLY A 231 -14.69 19.61 -17.71
N GLU A 232 -15.00 18.46 -18.33
CA GLU A 232 -14.12 17.81 -19.29
C GLU A 232 -14.19 18.52 -20.64
N VAL A 233 -13.03 18.93 -21.15
CA VAL A 233 -12.90 19.59 -22.45
C VAL A 233 -12.35 18.56 -23.45
N THR A 234 -13.19 18.15 -24.39
CA THR A 234 -12.82 17.22 -25.46
C THR A 234 -12.63 18.00 -26.77
N ARG A 235 -11.44 17.88 -27.36
CA ARG A 235 -11.16 18.44 -28.70
C ARG A 235 -11.65 17.46 -29.76
N ILE A 236 -12.55 17.91 -30.61
CA ILE A 236 -13.01 17.14 -31.78
C ILE A 236 -12.23 17.56 -33.03
N PRO A 237 -12.18 16.71 -34.09
CA PRO A 237 -11.59 17.08 -35.37
C PRO A 237 -12.17 18.41 -35.87
N PHE A 238 -11.37 19.21 -36.59
CA PHE A 238 -11.69 20.58 -37.04
C PHE A 238 -11.61 21.70 -35.98
N GLY A 239 -11.01 21.43 -34.81
CA GLY A 239 -10.63 22.48 -33.86
C GLY A 239 -11.76 22.98 -32.95
N ALA A 240 -12.95 22.40 -33.05
CA ALA A 240 -14.03 22.65 -32.10
C ALA A 240 -13.76 21.97 -30.74
N GLN A 241 -14.22 22.60 -29.66
CA GLN A 241 -14.12 22.09 -28.30
C GLN A 241 -15.52 21.86 -27.73
N ILE A 242 -15.75 20.67 -27.18
CA ILE A 242 -16.97 20.34 -26.44
C ILE A 242 -16.60 20.30 -24.97
N THR A 243 -17.30 21.09 -24.16
CA THR A 243 -17.23 21.02 -22.69
C THR A 243 -18.41 20.22 -22.16
N THR A 244 -18.16 19.14 -21.44
CA THR A 244 -19.23 18.42 -20.73
C THR A 244 -19.77 19.27 -19.58
N LYS A 245 -21.04 19.03 -19.20
CA LYS A 245 -21.68 19.76 -18.09
C LYS A 245 -20.92 19.53 -16.79
N LYS A 246 -20.92 20.57 -15.95
CA LYS A 246 -20.38 20.51 -14.59
C LYS A 246 -21.16 19.47 -13.79
N ASP A 247 -20.44 18.63 -13.08
CA ASP A 247 -20.98 17.61 -12.18
C ASP A 247 -20.60 17.97 -10.74
N ASP A 248 -21.60 18.17 -9.89
CA ASP A 248 -21.40 18.55 -8.49
C ASP A 248 -20.77 17.40 -7.67
N SER A 249 -20.84 16.15 -8.15
CA SER A 249 -20.18 15.00 -7.53
C SER A 249 -18.66 15.13 -7.48
N GLU A 250 -18.08 15.92 -8.40
CA GLU A 250 -16.63 16.16 -8.47
C GLU A 250 -16.07 16.92 -7.27
N TYR A 251 -16.89 17.74 -6.61
CA TYR A 251 -16.46 18.46 -5.41
C TYR A 251 -16.30 17.52 -4.21
N LEU A 252 -17.01 16.39 -4.19
CA LEU A 252 -16.79 15.34 -3.17
C LEU A 252 -15.43 14.69 -3.36
N LEU A 253 -15.06 14.38 -4.61
CA LEU A 253 -13.74 13.85 -4.96
C LEU A 253 -12.64 14.88 -4.67
N LEU A 254 -12.88 16.17 -4.94
CA LEU A 254 -11.95 17.24 -4.58
C LEU A 254 -11.71 17.29 -3.06
N ASN A 255 -12.74 17.11 -2.24
CA ASN A 255 -12.59 17.06 -0.79
C ASN A 255 -11.75 15.84 -0.35
N GLN A 256 -11.98 14.67 -0.95
CA GLN A 256 -11.18 13.47 -0.70
C GLN A 256 -9.72 13.66 -1.11
N LEU A 257 -9.47 14.31 -2.26
CA LEU A 257 -8.12 14.66 -2.68
C LEU A 257 -7.44 15.56 -1.66
N GLY A 258 -8.17 16.53 -1.08
CA GLY A 258 -7.69 17.35 0.02
C GLY A 258 -7.17 16.50 1.18
N GLY A 259 -7.97 15.52 1.64
CA GLY A 259 -7.59 14.61 2.72
C GLY A 259 -6.39 13.70 2.42
N ILE A 260 -6.10 13.42 1.15
CA ILE A 260 -4.90 12.66 0.75
C ILE A 260 -3.66 13.56 0.70
N LEU A 261 -3.84 14.87 0.46
CA LEU A 261 -2.74 15.84 0.39
C LEU A 261 -2.41 16.46 1.76
N ASP A 262 -3.34 16.53 2.71
CA ASP A 262 -3.15 17.16 4.03
C ASP A 262 -2.62 16.24 5.12
#